data_AF-T0R5K5-F1
#
_entry.id   AF-T0R5K5-F1
#
_cell.length_a   1.000
_cell.length_b   1.000
_cell.length_c   1.000
_cell.angle_alpha   90.00
_cell.angle_beta   90.00
_cell.angle_gamma   90.00
#
_symmetry.space_group_name_H-M   'P 1'
#
loop_
_entity.id
_entity.type
_entity.pdbx_description
1 polymer ?
#
loop_
_entity_poly.entity_id
_entity_poly.type
_entity_poly.pdbx_seq_one_letter_code
_entity_poly.pdbx_strand_id
1 'polypeptide(L)'
;MDPMTTNGALDAFATGPQTQAAFDASPQLGAVVDQMRSTGQLRHDWALVRTLLVYKLRSALAQYSTFSIPKEVEDQKALVLTKMETQERAPFTLQRLTEVLLAPLTYYKQLHKFLNAVEKLLFVSSTVDQLTADPPSDFKA
;
A
#
# COMPACT_ATOMS: atom_id res chain seq x y z
N MET A 1 20.60 5.45 -7.68
CA MET A 1 20.31 6.09 -6.38
C MET A 1 21.03 5.27 -5.32
N ASP A 2 21.80 5.92 -4.45
CA ASP A 2 22.60 5.23 -3.44
C ASP A 2 21.68 4.61 -2.36
N PRO A 3 21.66 3.28 -2.19
CA PRO A 3 20.79 2.61 -1.23
C PRO A 3 21.06 3.01 0.22
N MET A 4 22.29 3.41 0.56
CA MET A 4 22.66 3.79 1.92
C MET A 4 22.02 5.13 2.31
N THR A 5 21.99 6.09 1.38
CA THR A 5 21.33 7.39 1.57
C THR A 5 19.80 7.24 1.66
N THR A 6 19.21 6.34 0.86
CA THR A 6 17.75 6.12 0.87
C THR A 6 17.27 5.49 2.18
N ASN A 7 17.99 4.50 2.72
CA ASN A 7 17.62 3.91 4.02
C ASN A 7 17.73 4.93 5.16
N GLY A 8 18.73 5.80 5.15
CA GLY A 8 18.82 6.90 6.12
C GLY A 8 17.65 7.88 6.03
N ALA A 9 17.19 8.22 4.83
CA ALA A 9 16.02 9.07 4.64
C ALA A 9 14.72 8.41 5.14
N LEU A 10 14.56 7.11 4.88
CA LEU A 10 13.42 6.33 5.36
C LEU A 10 13.39 6.24 6.90
N ASP A 11 14.55 6.00 7.52
CA ASP A 11 14.70 5.95 8.98
C ASP A 11 14.42 7.31 9.63
N ALA A 12 14.97 8.39 9.07
CA ALA A 12 14.71 9.76 9.53
C ALA A 12 13.22 10.13 9.41
N PHE A 13 12.54 9.69 8.34
CA PHE A 13 11.10 9.90 8.18
C PHE A 13 10.28 9.07 9.16
N ALA A 14 10.70 7.83 9.44
CA ALA A 14 10.00 6.94 10.35
C ALA A 14 10.07 7.40 11.82
N THR A 15 11.22 7.94 12.22
CA THR A 15 11.48 8.45 13.58
C THR A 15 11.07 9.91 13.77
N GLY A 16 10.97 10.67 12.67
CA GLY A 16 10.62 12.08 12.65
C GLY A 16 9.13 12.39 12.43
N PRO A 17 8.80 13.67 12.22
CA PRO A 17 7.43 14.10 11.94
C PRO A 17 6.99 13.69 10.54
N GLN A 18 6.03 12.76 10.45
CA GLN A 18 5.46 12.24 9.20
C GLN A 18 4.51 13.24 8.52
N THR A 19 5.07 14.34 8.03
CA THR A 19 4.35 15.48 7.44
C THR A 19 4.67 15.63 5.96
N GLN A 20 3.84 16.39 5.23
CA GLN A 20 4.08 16.71 3.83
C GLN A 20 5.42 17.45 3.63
N ALA A 21 5.74 18.40 4.50
CA ALA A 21 7.02 19.11 4.44
C ALA A 21 8.24 18.18 4.62
N ALA A 22 8.16 17.22 5.55
CA ALA A 22 9.22 16.23 5.74
C ALA A 22 9.36 15.29 4.53
N PHE A 23 8.24 14.91 3.91
CA PHE A 23 8.25 14.13 2.68
C PHE A 23 8.90 14.91 1.51
N ASP A 24 8.49 16.17 1.31
CA ASP A 24 8.98 17.00 0.20
C ASP A 24 10.44 17.41 0.37
N ALA A 25 10.93 17.49 1.61
CA ALA A 25 12.34 17.75 1.92
C ALA A 25 13.28 16.60 1.50
N SER A 26 12.76 15.39 1.25
CA SER A 26 13.56 14.23 0.87
C SER A 26 13.14 13.65 -0.49
N PRO A 27 13.87 13.97 -1.57
CA PRO A 27 13.63 13.39 -2.91
C PRO A 27 13.73 11.87 -2.93
N GLN A 28 14.48 11.27 -2.01
CA GLN A 28 14.65 9.83 -1.87
C GLN A 28 13.32 9.14 -1.53
N LEU A 29 12.50 9.75 -0.66
CA LEU A 29 11.18 9.20 -0.30
C LEU A 29 10.25 9.18 -1.51
N GLY A 30 10.25 10.26 -2.31
CA GLY A 30 9.53 10.31 -3.58
C GLY A 30 9.94 9.18 -4.53
N ALA A 31 11.25 8.99 -4.73
CA ALA A 31 11.77 7.95 -5.60
C ALA A 31 11.44 6.52 -5.13
N VAL A 32 11.41 6.27 -3.81
CA VAL A 32 10.98 4.97 -3.26
C VAL A 32 9.52 4.69 -3.64
N VAL A 33 8.63 5.66 -3.45
CA VAL A 33 7.21 5.49 -3.79
C VAL A 33 7.03 5.34 -5.29
N ASP A 34 7.72 6.12 -6.12
CA ASP A 34 7.66 6.00 -7.58
C ASP A 34 8.19 4.67 -8.10
N GLN A 35 9.24 4.14 -7.48
CA GLN A 35 9.77 2.82 -7.80
C GLN A 35 8.77 1.72 -7.45
N MET A 36 8.17 1.76 -6.26
CA MET A 36 7.13 0.78 -5.88
C MET A 36 5.91 0.87 -6.79
N ARG A 37 5.45 2.08 -7.12
CA ARG A 37 4.37 2.33 -8.08
C ARG A 37 4.66 1.71 -9.45
N SER A 38 5.92 1.72 -9.89
CA SER A 38 6.29 1.27 -11.24
C SER A 38 6.60 -0.22 -11.32
N THR A 39 7.14 -0.83 -10.26
CA THR A 39 7.65 -2.21 -10.32
C THR A 39 7.06 -3.17 -9.29
N GLY A 40 6.38 -2.67 -8.26
CA GLY A 40 5.86 -3.48 -7.15
C GLY A 40 6.90 -4.15 -6.26
N GLN A 41 8.19 -3.86 -6.47
CA GLN A 41 9.27 -4.53 -5.75
C GLN A 41 9.59 -3.78 -4.46
N LEU A 42 9.62 -4.51 -3.34
CA LEU A 42 10.15 -4.00 -2.08
C LEU A 42 11.68 -4.09 -2.10
N ARG A 43 12.36 -2.94 -2.05
CA ARG A 43 13.84 -2.85 -2.05
C ARG A 43 14.45 -2.42 -0.72
N HIS A 44 13.60 -2.04 0.23
CA HIS A 44 13.98 -1.48 1.52
C HIS A 44 13.27 -2.24 2.64
N ASP A 45 13.67 -1.98 3.88
CA ASP A 45 13.01 -2.54 5.05
C ASP A 45 11.50 -2.23 5.01
N TRP A 46 10.68 -3.28 5.10
CA TRP A 46 9.24 -3.13 5.07
C TRP A 46 8.73 -2.26 6.21
N ALA A 47 9.30 -2.33 7.41
CA ALA A 47 8.82 -1.53 8.54
C ALA A 47 8.93 -0.03 8.25
N LEU A 48 10.03 0.39 7.61
CA LEU A 48 10.25 1.78 7.21
C LEU A 48 9.34 2.20 6.05
N VAL A 49 9.24 1.35 5.03
CA VAL A 49 8.37 1.57 3.86
C VAL A 49 6.90 1.63 4.28
N ARG A 50 6.48 0.75 5.20
CA ARG A 50 5.12 0.71 5.75
C ARG A 50 4.79 2.02 6.43
N THR A 51 5.69 2.59 7.22
CA THR A 51 5.50 3.91 7.84
C THR A 51 5.26 5.00 6.78
N LEU A 52 6.04 4.98 5.70
CA LEU A 52 5.83 5.89 4.57
C LEU A 52 4.47 5.68 3.88
N LEU A 53 4.05 4.43 3.68
CA LEU A 53 2.76 4.09 3.07
C LEU A 53 1.55 4.40 3.98
N VAL A 54 1.69 4.24 5.31
CA VAL A 54 0.68 4.68 6.29
C VAL A 54 0.48 6.19 6.19
N TYR A 55 1.57 6.95 6.12
CA TYR A 55 1.50 8.39 5.88
C TYR A 55 0.80 8.71 4.54
N LYS A 56 1.11 8.01 3.45
CA LYS A 56 0.43 8.21 2.16
C LYS A 56 -1.06 7.83 2.20
N LEU A 57 -1.43 6.78 2.94
CA LEU A 57 -2.82 6.42 3.16
C LEU A 57 -3.57 7.52 3.92
N ARG A 58 -3.03 8.04 5.02
CA ARG A 58 -3.61 9.17 5.76
C ARG A 58 -3.76 10.40 4.85
N SER A 59 -2.75 10.70 4.05
CA SER A 59 -2.75 11.81 3.09
C SER A 59 -3.83 11.62 2.01
N ALA A 60 -4.03 10.39 1.53
CA ALA A 60 -5.08 10.05 0.57
C ALA A 60 -6.48 10.20 1.18
N LEU A 61 -6.68 9.74 2.42
CA LEU A 61 -7.94 9.87 3.14
C LEU A 61 -8.34 11.33 3.35
N ALA A 62 -7.38 12.20 3.64
CA ALA A 62 -7.61 13.64 3.82
C ALA A 62 -8.16 14.34 2.56
N GLN A 63 -7.99 13.76 1.36
CA GLN A 63 -8.52 14.30 0.12
C GLN A 63 -10.04 14.07 -0.05
N TYR A 64 -10.62 13.11 0.67
CA TYR A 64 -12.05 12.82 0.63
C TYR A 64 -12.80 13.69 1.64
N SER A 65 -12.76 15.02 1.48
CA SER A 65 -13.53 15.92 2.34
C SER A 65 -15.03 15.64 2.15
N THR A 66 -15.67 15.03 3.14
CA THR A 66 -17.10 14.76 3.11
C THR A 66 -17.77 15.32 4.35
N PHE A 67 -18.88 16.04 4.15
CA PHE A 67 -19.79 16.35 5.24
C PHE A 67 -20.49 15.07 5.68
N SER A 68 -20.29 14.67 6.94
CA SER A 68 -20.82 13.46 7.58
C SER A 68 -20.44 12.15 6.87
N ILE A 69 -19.49 11.41 7.44
CA ILE A 69 -19.13 10.05 7.00
C ILE A 69 -20.06 9.07 7.73
N PRO A 70 -20.75 8.15 7.01
CA PRO A 70 -21.52 7.07 7.66
C PRO A 70 -20.63 6.24 8.59
N LYS A 71 -21.17 5.79 9.72
CA LYS A 71 -20.39 5.06 10.73
C LYS A 71 -19.68 3.84 10.14
N GLU A 72 -20.33 3.10 9.24
CA GLU A 72 -19.72 1.92 8.61
C GLU A 72 -18.45 2.27 7.81
N VAL A 73 -18.45 3.42 7.15
CA VAL A 73 -17.30 3.90 6.37
C VAL A 73 -16.17 4.36 7.28
N GLU A 74 -16.48 4.96 8.43
CA GLU A 74 -15.49 5.33 9.44
C GLU A 74 -14.88 4.08 10.12
N ASP A 75 -15.69 3.08 10.43
CA ASP A 75 -15.23 1.79 10.97
C ASP A 75 -14.29 1.09 9.96
N GLN A 76 -14.65 1.09 8.67
CA GLN A 76 -13.80 0.54 7.61
C GLN A 76 -12.49 1.31 7.44
N LYS A 77 -12.51 2.64 7.55
CA LYS A 77 -11.31 3.47 7.54
C LYS A 77 -10.37 3.10 8.68
N ALA A 78 -10.90 2.92 9.89
CA ALA A 78 -10.10 2.47 11.03
C ALA A 78 -9.50 1.09 10.78
N LEU A 79 -10.29 0.13 10.27
CA LEU A 79 -9.82 -1.21 9.91
C LEU A 79 -8.66 -1.17 8.91
N VAL A 80 -8.79 -0.41 7.82
CA VAL A 80 -7.76 -0.30 6.78
C VAL A 80 -6.48 0.34 7.31
N LEU A 81 -6.58 1.39 8.13
CA LEU A 81 -5.44 2.03 8.77
C LEU A 81 -4.72 1.06 9.70
N THR A 82 -5.43 0.43 10.64
CA THR A 82 -4.86 -0.54 11.57
C THR A 82 -4.23 -1.72 10.82
N LYS A 83 -4.88 -2.22 9.76
CA LYS A 83 -4.31 -3.29 8.95
C LYS A 83 -3.01 -2.88 8.28
N MET A 84 -2.94 -1.69 7.68
CA MET A 84 -1.70 -1.18 7.08
C MET A 84 -0.60 -1.04 8.14
N GLU A 85 -0.92 -0.49 9.31
CA GLU A 85 0.03 -0.26 10.42
C GLU A 85 0.56 -1.55 11.05
N THR A 86 -0.24 -2.61 11.07
CA THR A 86 0.12 -3.90 11.69
C THR A 86 0.60 -4.94 10.68
N GLN A 87 0.55 -4.65 9.38
CA GLN A 87 0.97 -5.58 8.33
C GLN A 87 2.45 -5.95 8.51
N GLU A 88 2.74 -7.23 8.76
CA GLU A 88 4.10 -7.73 9.04
C GLU A 88 4.96 -7.83 7.78
N ARG A 89 4.33 -8.05 6.61
CA ARG A 89 5.02 -8.22 5.33
C ARG A 89 4.34 -7.38 4.25
N ALA A 90 5.12 -6.88 3.29
CA ALA A 90 4.56 -6.18 2.13
C ALA A 90 3.60 -7.11 1.37
N PRO A 91 2.39 -6.64 0.99
CA PRO A 91 1.48 -7.44 0.18
C PRO A 91 2.04 -7.59 -1.24
N PHE A 92 1.74 -8.70 -1.92
CA PHE A 92 2.18 -8.90 -3.31
C PHE A 92 1.55 -7.87 -4.28
N THR A 93 0.48 -7.21 -3.84
CA THR A 93 -0.20 -6.11 -4.55
C THR A 93 0.47 -4.75 -4.35
N LEU A 94 1.69 -4.69 -3.79
CA LEU A 94 2.41 -3.47 -3.42
C LEU A 94 2.40 -2.40 -4.53
N GLN A 95 2.57 -2.82 -5.79
CA GLN A 95 2.48 -1.90 -6.93
C GLN A 95 1.13 -1.18 -6.97
N ARG A 96 0.06 -1.97 -7.04
CA ARG A 96 -1.30 -1.46 -7.19
C ARG A 96 -1.75 -0.67 -5.98
N LEU A 97 -1.35 -1.11 -4.79
CA LEU A 97 -1.54 -0.37 -3.54
C LEU A 97 -0.90 1.03 -3.66
N THR A 98 0.37 1.10 -4.09
CA THR A 98 1.09 2.37 -4.20
C THR A 98 0.46 3.31 -5.23
N GLU A 99 0.03 2.80 -6.39
CA GLU A 99 -0.72 3.58 -7.39
C GLU A 99 -1.98 4.23 -6.80
N VAL A 100 -2.80 3.43 -6.10
CA VAL A 100 -4.07 3.87 -5.52
C VAL A 100 -3.85 4.90 -4.42
N LEU A 101 -2.80 4.74 -3.60
CA LEU A 101 -2.48 5.71 -2.55
C LEU A 101 -1.97 7.05 -3.10
N LEU A 102 -1.26 7.05 -4.23
CA LEU A 102 -0.73 8.28 -4.83
C LEU A 102 -1.76 9.08 -5.63
N ALA A 103 -2.71 8.40 -6.27
CA ALA A 103 -3.72 9.05 -7.10
C ALA A 103 -5.15 8.60 -6.71
N PRO A 104 -5.55 8.77 -5.43
CA PRO A 104 -6.78 8.18 -4.89
C PRO A 104 -8.02 8.66 -5.66
N LEU A 105 -8.13 9.97 -5.89
CA LEU A 105 -9.26 10.57 -6.61
C LEU A 105 -9.23 10.31 -8.12
N THR A 106 -8.12 9.82 -8.68
CA THR A 106 -8.08 9.39 -10.09
C THR A 106 -8.77 8.03 -10.25
N TYR A 107 -8.51 7.10 -9.34
CA TYR A 107 -9.08 5.74 -9.39
C TYR A 107 -10.47 5.65 -8.75
N TYR A 108 -10.70 6.35 -7.64
CA TYR A 108 -11.92 6.25 -6.86
C TYR A 108 -12.41 7.63 -6.41
N LYS A 109 -13.56 8.06 -6.93
CA LYS A 109 -14.16 9.36 -6.56
C LYS A 109 -14.85 9.35 -5.19
N GLN A 110 -15.14 8.16 -4.64
CA GLN A 110 -15.94 7.98 -3.44
C GLN A 110 -15.10 7.26 -2.37
N LEU A 111 -15.14 7.77 -1.13
CA LEU A 111 -14.33 7.26 -0.01
C LEU A 111 -14.53 5.76 0.22
N HIS A 112 -15.77 5.28 0.29
CA HIS A 112 -16.04 3.87 0.53
C HIS A 112 -15.47 2.96 -0.59
N LYS A 113 -15.42 3.42 -1.85
CA LYS A 113 -14.82 2.64 -2.95
C LYS A 113 -13.31 2.58 -2.82
N PHE A 114 -12.69 3.69 -2.41
CA PHE A 114 -11.26 3.75 -2.11
C PHE A 114 -10.91 2.81 -0.96
N LEU A 115 -11.63 2.87 0.16
CA LEU A 115 -11.41 1.99 1.31
C LEU A 115 -11.57 0.52 0.94
N ASN A 116 -12.65 0.16 0.23
CA ASN A 116 -12.87 -1.19 -0.29
C ASN A 116 -11.70 -1.69 -1.16
N ALA A 117 -11.14 -0.81 -2.00
CA ALA A 117 -10.01 -1.18 -2.85
C ALA A 117 -8.73 -1.39 -2.04
N VAL A 118 -8.40 -0.47 -1.13
CA VAL A 118 -7.21 -0.58 -0.27
C VAL A 118 -7.29 -1.81 0.63
N GLU A 119 -8.45 -2.06 1.24
CA GLU A 119 -8.71 -3.25 2.03
C GLU A 119 -8.40 -4.51 1.22
N LYS A 120 -9.04 -4.69 0.07
CA LYS A 120 -8.79 -5.85 -0.80
C LYS A 120 -7.31 -6.02 -1.09
N LEU A 121 -6.62 -4.95 -1.48
CA LEU A 121 -5.18 -5.00 -1.78
C LEU A 121 -4.33 -5.45 -0.58
N LEU A 122 -4.70 -5.09 0.65
CA LEU A 122 -4.00 -5.49 1.88
C LEU A 122 -4.32 -6.90 2.35
N PHE A 123 -5.53 -7.39 2.06
CA PHE A 123 -6.04 -8.67 2.55
C PHE A 123 -5.94 -9.81 1.54
N VAL A 124 -5.48 -9.58 0.31
CA VAL A 124 -5.24 -10.72 -0.60
C VAL A 124 -4.09 -11.57 -0.04
N SER A 125 -4.43 -12.75 0.47
CA SER A 125 -3.51 -13.85 0.65
C SER A 125 -3.44 -14.62 -0.67
N SER A 126 -2.25 -14.80 -1.22
CA SER A 126 -2.09 -15.71 -2.35
C SER A 126 -2.34 -17.14 -1.85
N THR A 127 -3.42 -17.79 -2.28
CA THR A 127 -3.56 -19.24 -2.22
C THR A 127 -3.32 -19.78 -3.62
N VAL A 128 -2.20 -20.49 -3.81
CA VAL A 128 -2.01 -21.36 -4.96
C VAL A 128 -2.48 -22.73 -4.49
N ASP A 129 -3.70 -23.13 -4.86
CA ASP A 129 -4.09 -24.52 -4.72
C ASP A 129 -3.19 -25.34 -5.66
N GLN A 130 -2.52 -26.36 -5.12
CA GLN A 130 -1.77 -27.30 -5.92
C GLN A 130 -2.75 -28.00 -6.87
N LEU A 131 -2.68 -27.68 -8.16
CA LEU A 131 -3.07 -28.64 -9.19
C LEU A 131 -2.04 -29.78 -9.12
N THR A 132 -2.26 -30.76 -8.24
CA THR A 132 -1.65 -32.07 -8.40
C THR A 132 -2.26 -32.68 -9.65
N ALA A 133 -1.55 -32.55 -10.75
CA ALA A 133 -1.86 -33.21 -12.01
C ALA A 133 -1.70 -34.73 -11.82
N ASP A 134 -2.70 -35.48 -12.28
CA ASP A 134 -2.48 -36.58 -13.22
C ASP A 134 -3.69 -36.65 -14.16
N PRO A 135 -3.52 -36.54 -15.48
CA PRO A 135 -4.59 -36.89 -16.42
C PRO A 135 -4.83 -38.42 -16.35
N PRO A 136 -6.09 -38.90 -16.43
CA PRO A 136 -6.35 -40.33 -16.47
C PRO A 136 -5.67 -40.95 -17.70
N SER A 137 -4.77 -41.89 -17.45
CA SER A 137 -4.15 -42.76 -18.46
C SER A 137 -5.20 -43.69 -19.05
N ASP A 138 -6.04 -43.20 -19.96
CA ASP A 138 -6.74 -44.02 -20.96
C ASP A 138 -7.35 -43.12 -22.03
N PHE A 139 -6.53 -42.75 -23.01
CA PHE A 139 -7.02 -42.30 -24.31
C PHE A 139 -6.32 -43.12 -25.40
N LYS A 140 -7.01 -44.17 -25.87
CA LYS A 140 -6.72 -44.83 -27.14
C LYS A 140 -7.88 -44.59 -28.08
N ALA A 141 -7.55 -44.02 -29.24
CA ALA A 141 -8.42 -43.82 -30.40
C ALA A 141 -8.77 -45.14 -31.11
#